data_AF-A0AAE1TWJ7-F1
#
_entry.id   AF-A0AAE1TWJ7-F1
#
_cell.length_a   1.000
_cell.length_b   1.000
_cell.length_c   1.000
_cell.angle_alpha   90.00
_cell.angle_beta   90.00
_cell.angle_gamma   90.00
#
_symmetry.space_group_name_H-M   'P 1'
#
loop_
_entity.id
_entity.type
_entity.pdbx_description
1 polymer ?
#
loop_
_entity_poly.entity_id
_entity_poly.type
_entity_poly.pdbx_seq_one_letter_code
_entity_poly.pdbx_strand_id
1 'polypeptide(L)'
;MLSKGYAERVENSQIEGTPGKIWYIPHHNVFNPKKPDKCRIVFDCAAEYEGTSLNKRVLQGPDLTNKLVGVLLRFRENKVAVCGDIQEMFHQVRVSPQHRDALRFLWWPQGDLTTRPAVYRMNVHLFGGVWSPSCANFALQLTANDHEKDFSPEVIRTVLKNFYVDDCLKSVSCDDDAIALVEEVTRILLKGGFQIKKWLSNSKRVVESIPSADRGKKVMSLELEEGLPSESVLGLVWHMDKDSLGIQVRPKEKDYTRRGLLSVMSSVYDPLGFVGPYILQAKKIFQDECRLRKGWDENLEEGNII
;
A
#
# COMPACT_ATOMS: atom_id res chain seq x y z
N MET A 1 5.77 -6.67 16.85
CA MET A 1 6.17 -7.81 16.01
C MET A 1 6.15 -9.12 16.79
N LEU A 2 6.89 -9.22 17.92
CA LEU A 2 6.96 -10.46 18.72
C LEU A 2 5.61 -10.91 19.31
N SER A 3 4.87 -10.01 19.97
CA SER A 3 3.55 -10.35 20.55
C SER A 3 2.50 -10.77 19.52
N LYS A 4 2.64 -10.33 18.26
CA LYS A 4 1.79 -10.72 17.13
C LYS A 4 2.26 -12.01 16.45
N GLY A 5 3.40 -12.58 16.86
CA GLY A 5 3.99 -13.77 16.23
C GLY A 5 4.63 -13.52 14.85
N TYR A 6 4.77 -12.27 14.42
CA TYR A 6 5.37 -11.92 13.12
C TYR A 6 6.87 -12.21 13.07
N ALA A 7 7.52 -12.18 14.23
CA ALA A 7 8.91 -12.53 14.39
C ALA A 7 9.09 -13.32 15.68
N GLU A 8 10.15 -14.12 15.74
CA GLU A 8 10.54 -14.88 16.91
C GLU A 8 12.04 -14.74 17.16
N ARG A 9 12.44 -14.92 18.43
CA ARG A 9 13.85 -15.01 18.78
C ARG A 9 14.37 -16.38 18.32
N VAL A 10 15.55 -16.40 17.71
CA VAL A 10 16.22 -17.66 17.38
C VAL A 10 16.86 -18.21 18.65
N GLU A 11 16.53 -19.46 19.00
CA GLU A 11 17.10 -20.12 20.16
C GLU A 11 18.58 -20.44 19.94
N ASN A 12 19.36 -20.55 21.03
CA ASN A 12 20.80 -20.84 20.94
C ASN A 12 21.09 -22.15 20.19
N SER A 13 20.23 -23.15 20.35
CA SER A 13 20.27 -24.43 19.63
C SER A 13 20.07 -24.31 18.11
N GLN A 14 19.50 -23.21 17.63
CA GLN A 14 19.16 -22.95 16.23
C GLN A 14 20.03 -21.88 15.58
N ILE A 15 21.01 -21.33 16.29
CA ILE A 15 21.88 -20.25 15.77
C ILE A 15 22.64 -20.69 14.53
N GLU A 16 23.16 -21.93 14.51
CA GLU A 16 23.91 -22.44 13.35
C GLU A 16 23.02 -22.67 12.12
N GLY A 17 21.71 -22.86 12.32
CA GLY A 17 20.70 -23.05 11.27
C GLY A 17 21.08 -24.12 10.25
N THR A 18 20.58 -23.97 9.02
CA THR A 18 21.00 -24.83 7.89
C THR A 18 22.05 -24.09 7.05
N PRO A 19 23.22 -24.69 6.78
CA PRO A 19 24.25 -24.10 5.92
C PRO A 19 23.67 -23.63 4.58
N GLY A 20 24.01 -22.41 4.17
CA GLY A 20 23.54 -21.81 2.92
C GLY A 20 22.09 -21.30 2.92
N LYS A 21 21.35 -21.43 4.02
CA LYS A 21 19.96 -20.92 4.16
C LYS A 21 19.81 -19.82 5.21
N ILE A 22 20.92 -19.19 5.59
CA ILE A 22 20.96 -18.16 6.62
C ILE A 22 21.34 -16.84 5.97
N TRP A 23 20.52 -15.82 6.22
CA TRP A 23 20.82 -14.48 5.77
C TRP A 23 20.33 -13.46 6.80
N TYR A 24 21.16 -12.45 7.07
CA TYR A 24 20.83 -11.36 7.98
C TYR A 24 20.43 -10.14 7.18
N ILE A 25 19.20 -9.68 7.39
CA ILE A 25 18.64 -8.53 6.68
C ILE A 25 18.83 -7.29 7.56
N PRO A 26 19.53 -6.24 7.06
CA PRO A 26 19.58 -4.97 7.75
C PRO A 26 18.19 -4.33 7.79
N HIS A 27 17.92 -3.60 8.87
CA HIS A 27 16.66 -2.89 9.04
C HIS A 27 16.88 -1.50 9.61
N HIS A 28 15.90 -0.63 9.36
CA HIS A 28 15.87 0.71 9.90
C HIS A 28 14.42 1.15 10.14
N ASN A 29 14.25 2.16 10.99
CA ASN A 29 12.97 2.79 11.24
C ASN A 29 12.66 3.87 10.19
N VAL A 30 11.42 3.91 9.75
CA VAL A 30 10.87 4.95 8.88
C VAL A 30 9.67 5.58 9.58
N PHE A 31 9.69 6.90 9.67
CA PHE A 31 8.57 7.71 10.13
C PHE A 31 7.91 8.38 8.94
N ASN A 32 6.58 8.25 8.85
CA ASN A 32 5.82 9.01 7.87
C ASN A 32 5.58 10.42 8.45
N PRO A 33 5.97 11.51 7.77
CA PRO A 33 5.72 12.87 8.26
C PRO A 33 4.24 13.17 8.53
N LYS A 34 3.32 12.50 7.80
CA LYS A 34 1.87 12.62 8.01
C LYS A 34 1.34 11.79 9.17
N LYS A 35 2.14 10.85 9.70
CA LYS A 35 1.81 9.95 10.81
C LYS A 35 3.06 9.75 11.69
N PRO A 36 3.54 10.82 12.35
CA PRO A 36 4.83 10.81 13.06
C PRO A 36 4.86 9.78 14.19
N ASP A 37 3.72 9.51 14.82
CA ASP A 37 3.61 8.57 15.95
C ASP A 37 3.72 7.10 15.53
N LYS A 38 3.71 6.80 14.22
CA LYS A 38 3.76 5.44 13.69
C LYS A 38 5.13 5.14 13.10
N CYS A 39 6.01 4.58 13.92
CA CYS A 39 7.25 3.95 13.47
C CYS A 39 6.95 2.70 12.63
N ARG A 40 7.59 2.58 11.46
CA ARG A 40 7.59 1.37 10.64
C ARG A 40 9.02 0.84 10.55
N ILE A 41 9.20 -0.46 10.74
CA ILE A 41 10.49 -1.10 10.50
C ILE A 41 10.52 -1.56 9.05
N VAL A 42 11.55 -1.15 8.32
CA VAL A 42 11.78 -1.52 6.93
C VAL A 42 13.01 -2.42 6.88
N PHE A 43 12.86 -3.55 6.22
CA PHE A 43 13.92 -4.51 6.00
C PHE A 43 14.49 -4.28 4.60
N ASP A 44 15.80 -4.07 4.50
CA ASP A 44 16.47 -3.86 3.22
C ASP A 44 16.99 -5.20 2.68
N CYS A 45 16.14 -5.89 1.92
CA CYS A 45 16.51 -7.14 1.25
C CYS A 45 17.36 -6.93 -0.01
N ALA A 46 17.56 -5.68 -0.44
CA ALA A 46 18.44 -5.35 -1.56
C ALA A 46 19.88 -5.11 -1.10
N ALA A 47 20.09 -4.80 0.18
CA ALA A 47 21.41 -4.63 0.78
C ALA A 47 22.35 -5.77 0.42
N GLU A 48 23.50 -5.40 -0.14
CA GLU A 48 24.49 -6.36 -0.63
C GLU A 48 25.57 -6.64 0.40
N TYR A 49 25.96 -7.90 0.50
CA TYR A 49 27.14 -8.37 1.21
C TYR A 49 27.86 -9.37 0.31
N GLU A 50 29.18 -9.20 0.14
CA GLU A 50 30.00 -10.04 -0.76
C GLU A 50 29.41 -10.21 -2.18
N GLY A 51 28.88 -9.10 -2.74
CA GLY A 51 28.31 -9.05 -4.09
C GLY A 51 26.93 -9.70 -4.25
N THR A 52 26.32 -10.17 -3.17
CA THR A 52 25.00 -10.80 -3.20
C THR A 52 24.02 -10.17 -2.22
N SER A 53 22.73 -10.34 -2.47
CA SER A 53 21.65 -9.91 -1.58
C SER A 53 20.52 -10.92 -1.64
N LEU A 54 19.60 -10.86 -0.68
CA LEU A 54 18.46 -11.75 -0.65
C LEU A 54 17.57 -11.56 -1.89
N ASN A 55 17.34 -10.31 -2.31
CA ASN A 55 16.58 -10.02 -3.53
C ASN A 55 17.25 -10.54 -4.81
N LYS A 56 18.58 -10.70 -4.86
CA LYS A 56 19.27 -11.34 -6.00
C LYS A 56 19.12 -12.87 -6.03
N ARG A 57 18.79 -13.50 -4.90
CA ARG A 57 18.75 -14.96 -4.75
C ARG A 57 17.34 -15.54 -4.70
N VAL A 58 16.34 -14.72 -4.44
CA VAL A 58 14.93 -15.14 -4.39
C VAL A 58 14.20 -14.70 -5.65
N LEU A 59 13.41 -15.59 -6.22
CA LEU A 59 12.56 -15.26 -7.38
C LEU A 59 11.43 -14.33 -6.96
N GLN A 60 11.23 -13.24 -7.70
CA GLN A 60 10.16 -12.27 -7.48
C GLN A 60 8.75 -12.88 -7.58
N GLY A 61 8.58 -13.94 -8.38
CA GLY A 61 7.27 -14.49 -8.72
C GLY A 61 6.50 -13.60 -9.71
N PRO A 62 5.33 -14.04 -10.16
CA PRO A 62 4.49 -13.28 -11.10
C PRO A 62 3.90 -12.01 -10.44
N ASP A 63 3.70 -10.97 -11.24
CA ASP A 63 2.90 -9.80 -10.84
C ASP A 63 1.41 -10.15 -10.90
N LEU A 64 0.83 -10.35 -9.72
CA LEU A 64 -0.59 -10.66 -9.52
C LEU A 64 -1.41 -9.43 -9.12
N THR A 65 -0.82 -8.24 -9.14
CA THR A 65 -1.48 -7.00 -8.73
C THR A 65 -2.48 -6.56 -9.80
N ASN A 66 -3.70 -6.21 -9.39
CA ASN A 66 -4.64 -5.62 -10.33
C ASN A 66 -4.12 -4.28 -10.86
N LYS A 67 -4.44 -3.98 -12.13
CA LYS A 67 -4.12 -2.68 -12.71
C LYS A 67 -4.84 -1.57 -11.95
N LEU A 68 -4.08 -0.61 -11.45
CA LEU A 68 -4.56 0.54 -10.68
C LEU A 68 -5.74 1.24 -11.36
N VAL A 69 -5.60 1.58 -12.64
CA VAL A 69 -6.66 2.23 -13.43
C VAL A 69 -7.93 1.38 -13.44
N GLY A 70 -7.81 0.06 -13.58
CA GLY A 70 -8.96 -0.83 -13.56
C GLY A 70 -9.70 -0.83 -12.22
N VAL A 71 -8.96 -0.80 -11.11
CA VAL A 71 -9.55 -0.73 -9.76
C VAL A 71 -10.27 0.61 -9.57
N LEU A 72 -9.63 1.72 -9.95
CA LEU A 72 -10.22 3.06 -9.87
C LEU A 72 -11.48 3.20 -10.74
N LEU A 73 -11.49 2.64 -11.95
CA LEU A 73 -12.68 2.67 -12.82
C LEU A 73 -13.85 1.89 -12.20
N ARG A 74 -13.63 0.69 -11.67
CA ARG A 74 -14.66 -0.09 -10.96
C ARG A 74 -15.16 0.59 -9.68
N PHE A 75 -14.28 1.36 -9.03
CA PHE A 75 -14.65 2.17 -7.87
C PHE A 75 -15.60 3.33 -8.22
N ARG A 76 -15.64 3.75 -9.49
CA ARG A 76 -16.50 4.85 -9.98
C ARG A 76 -17.66 4.37 -10.85
N GLU A 77 -17.89 3.07 -10.93
CA GLU A 77 -18.89 2.46 -11.82
C GLU A 77 -20.33 2.64 -11.32
N ASN A 78 -20.54 2.74 -10.00
CA ASN A 78 -21.86 2.84 -9.38
C ASN A 78 -21.93 3.93 -8.30
N LYS A 79 -23.14 4.21 -7.80
CA LYS A 79 -23.44 5.33 -6.89
C LYS A 79 -23.02 5.14 -5.43
N VAL A 80 -22.94 3.90 -4.93
CA VAL A 80 -22.50 3.64 -3.55
C VAL A 80 -21.13 3.00 -3.58
N ALA A 81 -20.14 3.73 -3.12
CA ALA A 81 -18.74 3.33 -3.08
C ALA A 81 -18.33 2.92 -1.67
N VAL A 82 -17.53 1.86 -1.59
CA VAL A 82 -16.92 1.36 -0.35
C VAL A 82 -15.44 1.14 -0.57
N CYS A 83 -14.63 1.45 0.45
CA CYS A 83 -13.23 1.05 0.46
C CYS A 83 -12.79 0.56 1.84
N GLY A 84 -11.83 -0.36 1.85
CA GLY A 84 -11.27 -0.95 3.06
C GLY A 84 -9.80 -1.34 2.85
N ASP A 85 -9.09 -1.60 3.94
CA ASP A 85 -7.63 -1.82 3.99
C ASP A 85 -7.34 -3.11 4.76
N ILE A 86 -6.62 -4.05 4.14
CA ILE A 86 -6.14 -5.25 4.81
C ILE A 86 -4.99 -4.85 5.76
N GLN A 87 -5.21 -5.08 7.05
CA GLN A 87 -4.26 -4.68 8.09
C GLN A 87 -2.91 -5.40 7.93
N GLU A 88 -1.83 -4.69 7.61
CA GLU A 88 -0.49 -5.31 7.56
C GLU A 88 -0.47 -6.56 6.65
N MET A 89 -1.09 -6.49 5.46
CA MET A 89 -1.36 -7.63 4.55
C MET A 89 -0.21 -8.65 4.44
N PHE A 90 1.02 -8.21 4.20
CA PHE A 90 2.17 -9.12 4.06
C PHE A 90 2.45 -9.92 5.34
N HIS A 91 2.25 -9.31 6.52
CA HIS A 91 2.44 -9.98 7.80
C HIS A 91 1.34 -11.01 8.12
N GLN A 92 0.24 -11.04 7.36
CA GLN A 92 -0.80 -12.06 7.53
C GLN A 92 -0.48 -13.35 6.75
N VAL A 93 0.55 -13.34 5.89
CA VAL A 93 1.01 -14.51 5.13
C VAL A 93 2.28 -15.07 5.76
N ARG A 94 2.22 -16.33 6.20
CA ARG A 94 3.33 -17.01 6.88
C ARG A 94 4.38 -17.52 5.90
N VAL A 95 5.64 -17.41 6.31
CA VAL A 95 6.77 -18.02 5.62
C VAL A 95 6.98 -19.44 6.15
N SER A 96 7.16 -20.40 5.24
CA SER A 96 7.45 -21.79 5.59
C SER A 96 8.67 -21.89 6.50
N PRO A 97 8.63 -22.71 7.58
CA PRO A 97 9.71 -22.79 8.55
C PRO A 97 11.11 -22.99 7.94
N GLN A 98 11.22 -23.76 6.85
CA GLN A 98 12.51 -24.04 6.20
C GLN A 98 13.17 -22.82 5.53
N HIS A 99 12.45 -21.70 5.37
CA HIS A 99 12.94 -20.48 4.71
C HIS A 99 13.13 -19.31 5.67
N ARG A 100 12.65 -19.40 6.91
CA ARG A 100 12.65 -18.26 7.86
C ARG A 100 14.05 -17.80 8.25
N ASP A 101 15.04 -18.69 8.20
CA ASP A 101 16.42 -18.35 8.52
C ASP A 101 17.10 -17.46 7.47
N ALA A 102 16.53 -17.36 6.26
CA ALA A 102 16.92 -16.34 5.28
C ALA A 102 16.38 -14.94 5.64
N LEU A 103 15.51 -14.84 6.66
CA LEU A 103 14.88 -13.61 7.13
C LEU A 103 15.33 -13.23 8.54
N ARG A 104 16.58 -13.55 8.89
CA ARG A 104 17.12 -13.20 10.21
C ARG A 104 17.45 -11.72 10.29
N PHE A 105 17.41 -11.19 11.51
CA PHE A 105 17.84 -9.84 11.81
C PHE A 105 18.39 -9.76 13.23
N LEU A 106 19.23 -8.76 13.46
CA LEU A 106 19.85 -8.49 14.75
C LEU A 106 19.06 -7.41 15.50
N TRP A 107 18.89 -7.58 16.81
CA TRP A 107 18.24 -6.59 17.65
C TRP A 107 18.81 -6.59 19.07
N TRP A 108 19.02 -5.41 19.65
CA TRP A 108 19.42 -5.25 21.05
C TRP A 108 18.20 -5.25 21.96
N PRO A 109 18.00 -6.30 22.80
CA PRO A 109 16.91 -6.31 23.76
C PRO A 109 17.00 -5.08 24.68
N GLN A 110 15.86 -4.43 24.94
CA GLN A 110 15.77 -3.23 25.79
C GLN A 110 16.60 -2.03 25.33
N GLY A 111 17.18 -2.08 24.12
CA GLY A 111 18.03 -1.00 23.60
C GLY A 111 19.42 -0.93 24.23
N ASP A 112 19.87 -1.97 24.95
CA ASP A 112 21.19 -1.98 25.58
C ASP A 112 22.30 -2.32 24.57
N LEU A 113 22.89 -1.28 23.98
CA LEU A 113 23.96 -1.38 22.98
C LEU A 113 25.31 -1.87 23.56
N THR A 114 25.43 -2.00 24.88
CA THR A 114 26.66 -2.55 25.50
C THR A 114 26.70 -4.08 25.42
N THR A 115 25.56 -4.72 25.15
CA THR A 115 25.44 -6.16 25.01
C THR A 115 25.57 -6.61 23.55
N ARG A 116 25.77 -7.91 23.33
CA ARG A 116 25.68 -8.48 21.98
C ARG A 116 24.22 -8.47 21.51
N PRO A 117 23.93 -8.10 20.24
CA PRO A 117 22.58 -8.18 19.73
C PRO A 117 22.10 -9.64 19.71
N ALA A 118 20.81 -9.83 19.99
CA ALA A 118 20.17 -11.12 19.84
C ALA A 118 19.71 -11.33 18.39
N VAL A 119 19.66 -12.60 17.97
CA VAL A 119 19.19 -13.01 16.65
C VAL A 119 17.68 -13.26 16.70
N TYR A 120 16.97 -12.65 15.76
CA TYR A 120 15.55 -12.86 15.51
C TYR A 120 15.35 -13.30 14.06
N ARG A 121 14.19 -13.88 13.75
CA ARG A 121 13.78 -14.17 12.38
C ARG A 121 12.32 -13.83 12.14
N MET A 122 12.00 -13.41 10.92
CA MET A 122 10.62 -13.17 10.51
C MET A 122 9.91 -14.51 10.24
N ASN A 123 8.68 -14.63 10.73
CA ASN A 123 7.78 -15.77 10.51
C ASN A 123 6.81 -15.53 9.35
N VAL A 124 6.78 -14.31 8.82
CA VAL A 124 5.79 -13.80 7.86
C VAL A 124 6.49 -13.02 6.75
N HIS A 125 5.81 -12.82 5.62
CA HIS A 125 6.36 -12.03 4.53
C HIS A 125 6.56 -10.57 4.97
N LEU A 126 7.70 -9.99 4.59
CA LEU A 126 8.13 -8.66 5.03
C LEU A 126 8.10 -7.65 3.89
N PHE A 127 8.02 -6.37 4.25
CA PHE A 127 8.25 -5.26 3.32
C PHE A 127 9.73 -5.19 2.94
N GLY A 128 10.01 -5.11 1.64
CA GLY A 128 11.37 -5.02 1.08
C GLY A 128 11.82 -6.25 0.28
N GLY A 129 11.18 -7.40 0.49
CA GLY A 129 11.40 -8.61 -0.30
C GLY A 129 10.68 -8.57 -1.64
N VAL A 130 11.39 -8.83 -2.74
CA VAL A 130 10.79 -8.82 -4.10
C VAL A 130 9.68 -9.86 -4.29
N TRP A 131 9.72 -10.97 -3.55
CA TRP A 131 8.73 -12.04 -3.65
C TRP A 131 7.46 -11.80 -2.82
N SER A 132 7.56 -10.98 -1.77
CA SER A 132 6.47 -10.77 -0.80
C SER A 132 5.16 -10.34 -1.47
N PRO A 133 5.14 -9.39 -2.44
CA PRO A 133 3.90 -9.01 -3.11
C PRO A 133 3.24 -10.16 -3.88
N SER A 134 4.03 -11.00 -4.56
CA SER A 134 3.51 -12.14 -5.32
C SER A 134 2.89 -13.17 -4.38
N CYS A 135 3.59 -13.54 -3.29
CA CYS A 135 3.07 -14.47 -2.30
C CYS A 135 1.80 -13.96 -1.61
N ALA A 136 1.74 -12.68 -1.25
CA ALA A 136 0.58 -12.11 -0.57
C ALA A 136 -0.65 -12.01 -1.47
N ASN A 137 -0.46 -11.54 -2.71
CA ASN A 137 -1.55 -11.49 -3.69
C ASN A 137 -2.03 -12.90 -4.06
N PHE A 138 -1.11 -13.87 -4.19
CA PHE A 138 -1.49 -15.25 -4.46
C PHE A 138 -2.34 -15.82 -3.32
N ALA A 139 -1.95 -15.62 -2.06
CA ALA A 139 -2.74 -16.08 -0.91
C ALA A 139 -4.15 -15.43 -0.86
N LEU A 140 -4.24 -14.14 -1.22
CA LEU A 140 -5.53 -13.45 -1.34
C LEU A 140 -6.41 -14.03 -2.45
N GLN A 141 -5.83 -14.29 -3.64
CA GLN A 141 -6.56 -14.91 -4.75
C GLN A 141 -6.95 -16.36 -4.43
N LEU A 142 -6.07 -17.11 -3.78
CA LEU A 142 -6.34 -18.48 -3.34
C LEU A 142 -7.52 -18.51 -2.38
N THR A 143 -7.60 -17.55 -1.44
CA THR A 143 -8.75 -17.41 -0.54
C THR A 143 -10.07 -17.28 -1.30
N ALA A 144 -10.09 -16.50 -2.39
CA ALA A 144 -11.28 -16.37 -3.22
C ALA A 144 -11.60 -17.68 -3.97
N ASN A 145 -10.59 -18.31 -4.56
CA ASN A 145 -10.77 -19.52 -5.36
C ASN A 145 -11.22 -20.72 -4.50
N ASP A 146 -10.63 -20.91 -3.31
CA ASP A 146 -10.97 -22.01 -2.39
C ASP A 146 -12.41 -21.90 -1.87
N HIS A 147 -12.98 -20.70 -1.87
CA HIS A 147 -14.33 -20.41 -1.38
C HIS A 147 -15.31 -20.00 -2.49
N GLU A 148 -15.00 -20.25 -3.76
CA GLU A 148 -15.83 -19.86 -4.91
C GLU A 148 -17.27 -20.40 -4.81
N LYS A 149 -17.44 -21.60 -4.22
CA LYS A 149 -18.75 -22.24 -4.05
C LYS A 149 -19.53 -21.76 -2.82
N ASP A 150 -18.85 -21.12 -1.86
CA ASP A 150 -19.41 -20.74 -0.56
C ASP A 150 -19.92 -19.28 -0.53
N PHE A 151 -19.60 -18.49 -1.56
CA PHE A 151 -19.88 -17.06 -1.65
C PHE A 151 -20.44 -16.70 -3.03
N SER A 152 -21.12 -15.56 -3.09
CA SER A 152 -21.66 -15.04 -4.35
C SER A 152 -20.55 -14.74 -5.36
N PRO A 153 -20.81 -14.88 -6.69
CA PRO A 153 -19.84 -14.52 -7.72
C PRO A 153 -19.35 -13.07 -7.62
N GLU A 154 -20.18 -12.16 -7.09
CA GLU A 154 -19.79 -10.76 -6.89
C GLU A 154 -18.72 -10.61 -5.80
N VAL A 155 -18.84 -11.32 -4.68
CA VAL A 155 -17.84 -11.29 -3.60
C VAL A 155 -16.52 -11.87 -4.10
N ILE A 156 -16.56 -13.01 -4.79
CA ILE A 156 -15.38 -13.62 -5.41
C ILE A 156 -14.70 -12.65 -6.38
N ARG A 157 -15.49 -12.05 -7.28
CA ARG A 157 -14.99 -11.06 -8.23
C ARG A 157 -14.40 -9.84 -7.53
N THR A 158 -14.99 -9.40 -6.43
CA THR A 158 -14.49 -8.27 -5.63
C THR A 158 -13.11 -8.59 -5.06
N VAL A 159 -12.92 -9.74 -4.43
CA VAL A 159 -11.58 -10.14 -3.92
C VAL A 159 -10.56 -10.25 -5.06
N LEU A 160 -10.94 -10.82 -6.20
CA LEU A 160 -10.02 -11.03 -7.32
C LEU A 160 -9.68 -9.74 -8.09
N LYS A 161 -10.62 -8.78 -8.21
CA LYS A 161 -10.50 -7.64 -9.15
C LYS A 161 -10.51 -6.28 -8.48
N ASN A 162 -10.95 -6.12 -7.24
CA ASN A 162 -11.13 -4.80 -6.62
C ASN A 162 -10.08 -4.44 -5.57
N PHE A 163 -9.09 -5.31 -5.36
CA PHE A 163 -7.92 -5.00 -4.55
C PHE A 163 -6.78 -4.41 -5.39
N TYR A 164 -6.19 -3.33 -4.90
CA TYR A 164 -4.86 -2.88 -5.28
C TYR A 164 -3.92 -3.08 -4.09
N VAL A 165 -3.19 -4.21 -4.10
CA VAL A 165 -2.44 -4.69 -2.93
C VAL A 165 -3.39 -4.87 -1.74
N ASP A 166 -3.25 -4.07 -0.69
CA ASP A 166 -4.03 -4.14 0.56
C ASP A 166 -5.33 -3.33 0.52
N ASP A 167 -5.50 -2.43 -0.44
CA ASP A 167 -6.66 -1.54 -0.56
C ASP A 167 -7.76 -2.15 -1.44
N CYS A 168 -8.93 -2.42 -0.85
CA CYS A 168 -10.16 -2.80 -1.56
C CYS A 168 -10.93 -1.55 -1.96
N LEU A 169 -11.24 -1.38 -3.24
CA LEU A 169 -12.11 -0.29 -3.73
C LEU A 169 -13.19 -0.86 -4.64
N LYS A 170 -14.46 -0.69 -4.28
CA LYS A 170 -15.60 -1.21 -5.03
C LYS A 170 -16.79 -0.24 -4.95
N SER A 171 -17.63 -0.26 -5.98
CA SER A 171 -18.91 0.42 -5.97
C SER A 171 -20.03 -0.53 -6.37
N VAL A 172 -21.22 -0.28 -5.83
CA VAL A 172 -22.45 -1.06 -6.04
C VAL A 172 -23.66 -0.14 -6.17
N SER A 173 -24.77 -0.74 -6.59
CA SER A 173 -25.94 0.00 -7.04
C SER A 173 -26.74 0.63 -5.90
N CYS A 174 -26.71 0.10 -4.68
CA CYS A 174 -27.48 0.65 -3.56
C CYS A 174 -26.82 0.38 -2.20
N ASP A 175 -27.34 1.01 -1.15
CA ASP A 175 -26.81 0.86 0.21
C ASP A 175 -26.92 -0.58 0.71
N ASP A 176 -28.02 -1.27 0.44
CA ASP A 176 -28.25 -2.66 0.88
C ASP A 176 -27.21 -3.62 0.28
N ASP A 177 -26.92 -3.47 -1.02
CA ASP A 177 -25.85 -4.22 -1.69
C ASP A 177 -24.49 -3.93 -1.04
N ALA A 178 -24.23 -2.67 -0.67
CA ALA A 178 -22.95 -2.26 -0.09
C ALA A 178 -22.75 -2.84 1.30
N ILE A 179 -23.79 -2.83 2.13
CA ILE A 179 -23.79 -3.42 3.47
C ILE A 179 -23.52 -4.92 3.38
N ALA A 180 -24.29 -5.63 2.55
CA ALA A 180 -24.10 -7.07 2.34
C ALA A 180 -22.69 -7.39 1.81
N LEU A 181 -22.21 -6.63 0.84
CA LEU A 181 -20.88 -6.81 0.26
C LEU A 181 -19.78 -6.62 1.32
N VAL A 182 -19.83 -5.58 2.14
CA VAL A 182 -18.83 -5.34 3.20
C VAL A 182 -18.78 -6.49 4.19
N GLU A 183 -19.94 -7.00 4.61
CA GLU A 183 -20.04 -8.16 5.50
C GLU A 183 -19.47 -9.43 4.85
N GLU A 184 -19.87 -9.74 3.63
CA GLU A 184 -19.43 -10.94 2.93
C GLU A 184 -17.93 -10.91 2.57
N VAL A 185 -17.41 -9.76 2.12
CA VAL A 185 -15.98 -9.57 1.85
C VAL A 185 -15.18 -9.72 3.15
N THR A 186 -15.66 -9.16 4.25
CA THR A 186 -15.00 -9.35 5.56
C THR A 186 -14.99 -10.83 5.95
N ARG A 187 -16.11 -11.55 5.75
CA ARG A 187 -16.25 -12.97 6.06
C ARG A 187 -15.32 -13.87 5.23
N ILE A 188 -15.23 -13.66 3.91
CA ILE A 188 -14.35 -14.47 3.05
C ILE A 188 -12.89 -14.23 3.36
N LEU A 189 -12.49 -12.97 3.60
CA LEU A 189 -11.11 -12.64 3.94
C LEU A 189 -10.69 -13.27 5.26
N LEU A 190 -11.58 -13.26 6.27
CA LEU A 190 -11.32 -13.93 7.55
C LEU A 190 -11.09 -15.44 7.39
N LYS A 191 -11.77 -16.11 6.46
CA LYS A 191 -11.50 -17.54 6.16
C LYS A 191 -10.09 -17.76 5.61
N GLY A 192 -9.58 -16.83 4.81
CA GLY A 192 -8.18 -16.81 4.36
C GLY A 192 -7.17 -16.32 5.40
N GLY A 193 -7.63 -15.95 6.59
CA GLY A 193 -6.81 -15.36 7.64
C GLY A 193 -6.49 -13.88 7.45
N PHE A 194 -7.13 -13.21 6.47
CA PHE A 194 -6.99 -11.78 6.19
C PHE A 194 -7.99 -10.93 6.98
N GLN A 195 -7.49 -9.96 7.74
CA GLN A 195 -8.31 -8.97 8.43
C GLN A 195 -8.37 -7.66 7.64
N ILE A 196 -9.52 -7.37 7.04
CA ILE A 196 -9.85 -6.07 6.44
C ILE A 196 -10.47 -5.14 7.47
N LYS A 197 -10.05 -3.88 7.47
CA LYS A 197 -10.50 -2.84 8.40
C LYS A 197 -10.55 -1.49 7.69
N LYS A 198 -10.80 -0.44 8.48
CA LYS A 198 -10.85 0.96 8.04
C LYS A 198 -11.85 1.17 6.91
N TRP A 199 -12.99 0.50 6.98
CA TRP A 199 -14.02 0.65 5.98
C TRP A 199 -14.53 2.09 5.94
N LEU A 200 -14.75 2.59 4.73
CA LEU A 200 -15.26 3.92 4.40
C LEU A 200 -16.33 3.77 3.32
N SER A 201 -17.29 4.70 3.29
CA SER A 201 -18.29 4.79 2.23
C SER A 201 -18.73 6.24 2.01
N ASN A 202 -19.26 6.54 0.81
CA ASN A 202 -20.00 7.78 0.55
C ASN A 202 -21.46 7.75 1.04
N SER A 203 -21.91 6.65 1.66
CA SER A 203 -23.25 6.55 2.25
C SER A 203 -23.17 6.46 3.77
N LYS A 204 -23.85 7.38 4.47
CA LYS A 204 -23.94 7.38 5.95
C LYS A 204 -24.57 6.08 6.47
N ARG A 205 -25.61 5.58 5.80
CA ARG A 205 -26.30 4.32 6.14
C ARG A 205 -25.33 3.13 6.12
N VAL A 206 -24.45 3.08 5.12
CA VAL A 206 -23.41 2.03 5.00
C VAL A 206 -22.35 2.20 6.09
N VAL A 207 -21.91 3.42 6.39
CA VAL A 207 -20.96 3.66 7.48
C VAL A 207 -21.52 3.24 8.84
N GLU A 208 -22.80 3.54 9.09
CA GLU A 208 -23.50 3.23 10.35
C GLU A 208 -23.68 1.72 10.57
N SER A 209 -23.82 0.93 9.51
CA SER A 209 -23.94 -0.53 9.63
C SER A 209 -22.63 -1.23 10.01
N ILE A 210 -21.49 -0.59 9.73
CA ILE A 210 -20.17 -1.17 9.96
C ILE A 210 -19.81 -1.06 11.46
N PRO A 211 -19.26 -2.11 12.09
CA PRO A 211 -18.79 -2.03 13.48
C PRO A 211 -17.76 -0.91 13.68
N SER A 212 -17.88 -0.15 14.77
CA SER A 212 -16.99 1.01 15.04
C SER A 212 -15.49 0.64 15.06
N ALA A 213 -15.15 -0.58 15.48
CA ALA A 213 -13.78 -1.09 15.49
C ALA A 213 -13.16 -1.27 14.08
N ASP A 214 -14.01 -1.41 13.06
CA ASP A 214 -13.61 -1.68 11.68
C ASP A 214 -13.80 -0.44 10.77
N ARG A 215 -14.38 0.65 11.29
CA ARG A 215 -14.52 1.93 10.59
C ARG A 215 -13.18 2.66 10.41
N GLY A 216 -13.05 3.42 9.32
CA GLY A 216 -11.91 4.32 9.12
C GLY A 216 -11.90 5.48 10.12
N LYS A 217 -10.72 5.90 10.60
CA LYS A 217 -10.60 6.92 11.66
C LYS A 217 -11.40 8.20 11.43
N LYS A 218 -11.48 8.68 10.19
CA LYS A 218 -12.20 9.92 9.85
C LYS A 218 -13.72 9.79 9.91
N VAL A 219 -14.25 8.57 9.78
CA VAL A 219 -15.69 8.31 9.94
C VAL A 219 -16.04 7.77 11.33
N MET A 220 -15.03 7.51 12.18
CA MET A 220 -15.24 7.18 13.59
C MET A 220 -15.62 8.41 14.43
N SER A 221 -15.13 9.59 14.06
CA SER A 221 -15.32 10.85 14.80
C SER A 221 -16.53 11.68 14.34
N LEU A 222 -17.31 11.16 13.39
CA LEU A 222 -18.49 11.86 12.90
C LEU A 222 -19.60 11.75 13.94
N GLU A 223 -19.78 12.80 14.74
CA GLU A 223 -21.14 13.20 15.11
C GLU A 223 -21.85 13.52 13.79
N LEU A 224 -22.93 12.80 13.50
CA LEU A 224 -23.53 12.61 12.18
C LEU A 224 -24.01 13.89 11.43
N GLU A 225 -23.78 15.08 11.99
CA GLU A 225 -24.25 16.37 11.51
C GLU A 225 -23.30 17.07 10.50
N GLU A 226 -21.98 16.86 10.55
CA GLU A 226 -21.01 17.64 9.74
C GLU A 226 -20.76 17.13 8.31
N GLY A 227 -21.43 16.06 7.87
CA GLY A 227 -21.21 15.44 6.55
C GLY A 227 -20.06 14.42 6.55
N LEU A 228 -19.81 13.77 5.41
CA LEU A 228 -18.76 12.77 5.22
C LEU A 228 -17.43 13.42 4.79
N PRO A 229 -16.30 12.96 5.36
CA PRO A 229 -15.00 13.58 5.16
C PRO A 229 -14.41 13.28 3.79
N SER A 230 -13.26 13.88 3.52
CA SER A 230 -12.40 13.49 2.39
C SER A 230 -11.28 12.57 2.86
N GLU A 231 -10.96 11.53 2.08
CA GLU A 231 -9.88 10.59 2.37
C GLU A 231 -8.99 10.32 1.15
N SER A 232 -7.74 9.94 1.38
CA SER A 232 -6.88 9.50 0.29
C SER A 232 -7.20 8.06 -0.10
N VAL A 233 -7.48 7.84 -1.40
CA VAL A 233 -7.70 6.50 -1.97
C VAL A 233 -6.75 6.31 -3.15
N LEU A 234 -5.84 5.34 -3.05
CA LEU A 234 -4.83 5.02 -4.07
C LEU A 234 -4.09 6.25 -4.62
N GLY A 235 -3.75 7.22 -3.76
CA GLY A 235 -3.03 8.45 -4.13
C GLY A 235 -3.90 9.61 -4.63
N LEU A 236 -5.19 9.38 -4.87
CA LEU A 236 -6.18 10.44 -5.13
C LEU A 236 -6.83 10.91 -3.83
N VAL A 237 -7.54 12.05 -3.88
CA VAL A 237 -8.45 12.50 -2.82
C VAL A 237 -9.86 12.08 -3.21
N TRP A 238 -10.58 11.43 -2.31
CA TRP A 238 -12.00 11.13 -2.50
C TRP A 238 -12.83 11.95 -1.53
N HIS A 239 -13.68 12.80 -2.08
CA HIS A 239 -14.66 13.58 -1.35
C HIS A 239 -15.94 12.76 -1.22
N MET A 240 -16.15 12.12 -0.07
CA MET A 240 -17.21 11.12 0.10
C MET A 240 -18.60 11.74 -0.09
N ASP A 241 -18.88 12.90 0.50
CA ASP A 241 -20.19 13.57 0.39
C ASP A 241 -20.65 13.83 -1.06
N LYS A 242 -19.71 14.27 -1.89
CA LYS A 242 -19.98 14.60 -3.30
C LYS A 242 -19.74 13.43 -4.24
N ASP A 243 -19.23 12.34 -3.68
CA ASP A 243 -18.69 11.20 -4.39
C ASP A 243 -17.80 11.60 -5.60
N SER A 244 -16.80 12.43 -5.34
CA SER A 244 -15.92 12.96 -6.38
C SER A 244 -14.45 12.70 -6.08
N LEU A 245 -13.67 12.44 -7.13
CA LEU A 245 -12.22 12.31 -7.05
C LEU A 245 -11.57 13.67 -7.31
N GLY A 246 -10.68 14.06 -6.40
CA GLY A 246 -9.82 15.23 -6.49
C GLY A 246 -8.36 14.84 -6.64
N ILE A 247 -7.59 15.71 -7.31
CA ILE A 247 -6.14 15.59 -7.44
C ILE A 247 -5.51 16.67 -6.58
N GLN A 248 -4.69 16.25 -5.61
CA GLN A 248 -3.99 17.22 -4.77
C GLN A 248 -2.75 17.74 -5.48
N VAL A 249 -2.86 18.93 -6.08
CA VAL A 249 -1.70 19.67 -6.57
C VAL A 249 -1.13 20.49 -5.41
N ARG A 250 0.11 20.23 -5.04
CA ARG A 250 0.84 21.06 -4.07
C ARG A 250 1.82 21.92 -4.87
N PRO A 251 1.62 23.25 -4.93
CA PRO A 251 2.60 24.13 -5.51
C PRO A 251 3.92 23.89 -4.78
N LYS A 252 4.96 23.47 -5.51
CA LYS A 252 6.32 23.45 -4.98
C LYS A 252 6.97 24.72 -5.47
N GLU A 253 7.36 25.57 -4.53
CA GLU A 253 8.33 26.61 -4.84
C GLU A 253 9.62 25.91 -5.25
N LYS A 254 9.96 26.06 -6.53
CA LYS A 254 11.15 25.51 -7.15
C LYS A 254 11.80 26.60 -7.94
N ASP A 255 13.12 26.52 -8.01
CA ASP A 255 13.90 27.41 -8.84
C ASP A 255 13.36 27.38 -10.26
N TYR A 256 13.39 28.54 -10.91
CA TYR A 256 12.87 28.72 -12.25
C TYR A 256 13.82 28.13 -13.28
N THR A 257 14.00 26.81 -13.23
CA THR A 257 14.94 26.02 -14.02
C THR A 257 14.24 24.83 -14.65
N ARG A 258 14.87 24.20 -15.64
CA ARG A 258 14.34 22.98 -16.26
C ARG A 258 14.13 21.87 -15.23
N ARG A 259 15.04 21.74 -14.25
CA ARG A 259 14.89 20.80 -13.13
C ARG A 259 13.69 21.14 -12.25
N GLY A 260 13.49 22.43 -11.94
CA GLY A 260 12.35 22.91 -11.18
C GLY A 260 11.02 22.58 -11.86
N LEU A 261 10.89 22.91 -13.15
CA LEU A 261 9.71 22.62 -13.96
C LEU A 261 9.39 21.12 -13.99
N LEU A 262 10.40 20.28 -14.25
CA LEU A 262 10.23 18.82 -14.23
C LEU A 262 9.79 18.31 -12.85
N SER A 263 10.33 18.87 -11.77
CA SER A 263 9.99 18.49 -10.39
C SER A 263 8.54 18.82 -10.04
N VAL A 264 8.04 19.98 -10.49
CA VAL A 264 6.63 20.38 -10.32
C VAL A 264 5.73 19.49 -11.16
N MET A 265 6.02 19.33 -12.45
CA MET A 265 5.23 18.49 -13.36
C MET A 265 5.14 17.04 -12.88
N SER A 266 6.26 16.45 -12.47
CA SER A 266 6.32 15.06 -11.99
C SER A 266 5.69 14.86 -10.61
N SER A 267 5.34 15.95 -9.91
CA SER A 267 4.67 15.86 -8.61
C SER A 267 3.16 15.68 -8.72
N VAL A 268 2.58 15.90 -9.92
CA VAL A 268 1.15 15.72 -10.15
C VAL A 268 0.87 14.24 -10.37
N TYR A 269 0.22 13.63 -9.38
CA TYR A 269 -0.21 12.23 -9.45
C TYR A 269 -1.62 12.15 -10.06
N ASP A 270 -1.68 11.79 -11.33
CA ASP A 270 -2.93 11.71 -12.11
C ASP A 270 -3.02 10.37 -12.87
N PRO A 271 -3.32 9.26 -12.17
CA PRO A 271 -3.38 7.93 -12.78
C PRO A 271 -4.51 7.78 -13.82
N LEU A 272 -5.54 8.64 -13.79
CA LEU A 272 -6.68 8.59 -14.70
C LEU A 272 -6.59 9.62 -15.84
N GLY A 273 -5.64 10.55 -15.79
CA GLY A 273 -5.42 11.56 -16.82
C GLY A 273 -6.41 12.74 -16.79
N PHE A 274 -7.10 12.99 -15.67
CA PHE A 274 -8.11 14.05 -15.55
C PHE A 274 -7.54 15.46 -15.76
N VAL A 275 -6.31 15.71 -15.32
CA VAL A 275 -5.62 17.00 -15.48
C VAL A 275 -4.59 16.96 -16.61
N GLY A 276 -4.64 15.93 -17.46
CA GLY A 276 -3.82 15.78 -18.66
C GLY A 276 -3.73 17.05 -19.53
N PRO A 277 -4.83 17.78 -19.81
CA PRO A 277 -4.78 19.02 -20.58
C PRO A 277 -3.88 20.11 -19.96
N TYR A 278 -3.85 20.23 -18.62
CA TYR A 278 -3.01 21.19 -17.92
C TYR A 278 -1.55 20.73 -17.89
N ILE A 279 -1.30 19.44 -17.62
CA ILE A 279 0.04 18.85 -17.65
C ILE A 279 0.65 18.95 -19.06
N LEU A 280 -0.15 18.85 -20.11
CA LEU A 280 0.33 18.96 -21.49
C LEU A 280 0.97 20.32 -21.78
N GLN A 281 0.41 21.42 -21.26
CA GLN A 281 1.01 22.74 -21.44
C GLN A 281 2.39 22.81 -20.76
N ALA A 282 2.51 22.31 -19.53
CA ALA A 282 3.79 22.21 -18.83
C ALA A 282 4.80 21.33 -19.60
N LYS A 283 4.36 20.23 -20.21
CA LYS A 283 5.20 19.36 -21.06
C LYS A 283 5.70 20.07 -22.32
N LYS A 284 4.89 20.94 -22.93
CA LYS A 284 5.31 21.74 -24.10
C LYS A 284 6.42 22.71 -23.72
N ILE A 285 6.21 23.50 -22.65
CA ILE A 285 7.23 24.40 -22.12
C ILE A 285 8.52 23.63 -21.81
N PHE A 286 8.41 22.50 -21.12
CA PHE A 286 9.57 21.66 -20.82
C PHE A 286 10.30 21.18 -22.08
N GLN A 287 9.55 20.79 -23.13
CA GLN A 287 10.14 20.37 -24.40
C GLN A 287 10.86 21.52 -25.11
N ASP A 288 10.28 22.72 -25.12
CA ASP A 288 10.88 23.88 -25.76
C ASP A 288 12.18 24.30 -25.03
N GLU A 289 12.18 24.28 -23.71
CA GLU A 289 13.40 24.50 -22.90
C GLU A 289 14.46 23.39 -23.11
N CYS A 290 14.06 22.15 -23.37
CA CYS A 290 15.00 21.10 -23.78
C CYS A 290 15.64 21.42 -25.15
N ARG A 291 14.91 22.02 -26.08
CA ARG A 291 15.42 22.36 -27.43
C ARG A 291 16.45 23.48 -27.39
N LEU A 292 16.38 24.38 -26.41
CA LEU A 292 17.39 25.42 -26.18
C LEU A 292 18.76 24.88 -25.73
N ARG A 293 18.84 23.59 -25.36
CA ARG A 293 20.08 22.91 -24.93
C ARG A 293 20.83 23.57 -23.76
N LYS A 294 20.13 24.35 -22.94
CA LYS A 294 20.65 24.89 -21.67
C LYS A 294 20.88 23.78 -20.64
N GLY A 295 21.70 24.06 -19.64
CA GLY A 295 21.90 23.24 -18.45
C GLY A 295 20.61 23.03 -17.64
N TRP A 296 20.60 22.01 -16.79
CA TRP A 296 19.40 21.64 -15.99
C TRP A 296 19.01 22.68 -14.95
N ASP A 297 20.01 23.43 -14.47
CA ASP A 297 19.92 24.37 -13.35
C ASP A 297 20.07 25.83 -13.81
N GLU A 298 20.04 26.05 -15.13
CA GLU A 298 19.99 27.40 -15.70
C GLU A 298 18.57 27.97 -15.64
N ASN A 299 18.46 29.28 -15.41
CA ASN A 299 17.19 29.96 -15.35
C ASN A 299 16.46 29.93 -16.70
N LEU A 300 15.17 29.66 -16.67
CA LEU A 300 14.29 29.79 -17.82
C LEU A 300 14.08 31.28 -18.13
N GLU A 301 13.85 31.62 -19.41
CA GLU A 301 13.54 32.99 -19.80
C GLU A 301 12.04 33.27 -19.58
N GLU A 302 11.71 34.42 -18.98
CA GLU A 302 10.32 34.76 -18.58
C GLU A 302 9.32 34.80 -19.75
N GLY A 303 9.79 34.93 -21.00
CA GLY A 303 8.94 35.00 -22.19
C GLY A 303 8.40 33.65 -22.71
N ASN A 304 8.83 32.51 -22.16
CA ASN A 304 8.48 31.17 -22.66
C ASN A 304 7.31 30.50 -21.91
N ILE A 305 6.64 31.20 -21.00
CA ILE A 305 5.52 30.67 -20.22
C ILE A 305 4.29 31.55 -20.43
N ILE A 306 3.28 30.98 -21.09
CA ILE A 306 1.96 31.59 -21.33
C ILE A 306 1.07 31.34 -20.11
#